data_AF-R1HRB6-F1
#
_entry.id   AF-R1HRB6-F1
#
_cell.length_a   1.000
_cell.length_b   1.000
_cell.length_c   1.000
_cell.angle_alpha   90.00
_cell.angle_beta   90.00
_cell.angle_gamma   90.00
#
_symmetry.space_group_name_H-M   'P 1'
#
loop_
_entity.id
_entity.type
_entity.pdbx_description
1 polymer ?
#
loop_
_entity_poly.entity_id
_entity_poly.type
_entity_poly.pdbx_seq_one_letter_code
_entity_poly.pdbx_strand_id
1 'polypeptide(L)'
;MKQTSLEDADEEHLVRRTARGDRAAFEELYRRTSPWLAVRLRRRCADEQIVAEVMQETFLAVWRAAGSFAGAAAGGSAVGWLWT
;
A
#
# COMPACT_ATOMS: atom_id res chain seq x y z
N MET A 1 23.70 -3.43 -12.03
CA MET A 1 22.54 -3.53 -11.12
C MET A 1 21.29 -3.57 -12.00
N LYS A 2 20.49 -4.63 -11.95
CA LYS A 2 19.28 -4.73 -12.79
C LYS A 2 18.23 -3.77 -12.21
N GLN A 3 17.84 -2.76 -12.97
CA GLN A 3 16.77 -1.85 -12.60
C GLN A 3 15.46 -2.62 -12.83
N THR A 4 14.89 -3.22 -11.80
CA THR A 4 13.56 -3.84 -11.90
C THR A 4 12.55 -2.74 -12.21
N SER A 5 11.77 -2.89 -13.28
CA SER A 5 10.65 -1.97 -13.55
C SER A 5 9.72 -1.97 -12.35
N LEU A 6 9.07 -0.84 -12.04
CA LEU A 6 8.13 -0.76 -10.91
C LEU A 6 7.00 -1.80 -11.06
N GLU A 7 6.64 -2.12 -12.30
CA GLU A 7 5.63 -3.13 -12.65
C GLU A 7 6.06 -4.56 -12.29
N ASP A 8 7.36 -4.85 -12.26
CA ASP A 8 7.90 -6.17 -11.92
C ASP A 8 8.31 -6.28 -10.44
N ALA A 9 8.32 -5.17 -9.70
CA ALA A 9 8.64 -5.16 -8.28
C ALA A 9 7.50 -5.76 -7.45
N ASP A 10 7.81 -6.50 -6.40
CA ASP A 10 6.80 -6.93 -5.42
C ASP A 10 6.37 -5.78 -4.50
N GLU A 11 5.25 -5.96 -3.79
CA GLU A 11 4.71 -4.92 -2.90
C GLU A 11 5.66 -4.55 -1.76
N GLU A 12 6.46 -5.49 -1.26
CA GLU A 12 7.47 -5.20 -0.24
C GLU A 12 8.55 -4.25 -0.76
N HIS A 13 9.03 -4.47 -1.98
CA HIS A 13 9.98 -3.59 -2.64
C HIS A 13 9.39 -2.20 -2.87
N LEU A 14 8.11 -2.13 -3.28
CA LEU A 14 7.41 -0.86 -3.44
C LEU A 14 7.30 -0.10 -2.10
N VAL A 15 6.88 -0.75 -1.01
CA VAL A 15 6.83 -0.14 0.33
C VAL A 15 8.22 0.36 0.78
N ARG A 16 9.28 -0.42 0.54
CA ARG A 16 10.67 0.00 0.87
C ARG A 16 11.15 1.19 0.07
N ARG A 17 10.65 1.40 -1.16
CA ARG A 17 10.93 2.60 -1.95
C ARG A 17 10.08 3.78 -1.49
N THR A 18 8.80 3.56 -1.17
CA THR A 18 7.94 4.55 -0.53
C THR A 18 8.54 5.09 0.77
N ALA A 19 9.14 4.24 1.59
CA ALA A 19 9.84 4.64 2.82
C ALA A 19 10.99 5.64 2.60
N ARG A 20 11.51 5.73 1.36
CA ARG A 20 12.55 6.68 0.95
C ARG A 20 11.99 7.92 0.25
N GLY A 21 10.67 8.10 0.25
CA GLY A 21 9.99 9.21 -0.40
C GLY A 21 9.76 9.03 -1.90
N ASP A 22 9.88 7.80 -2.43
CA ASP A 22 9.64 7.51 -3.85
C ASP A 22 8.15 7.54 -4.18
N ARG A 23 7.72 8.62 -4.84
CA ARG A 23 6.32 8.83 -5.24
C ARG A 23 5.84 7.84 -6.28
N ALA A 24 6.69 7.44 -7.23
CA ALA A 24 6.30 6.51 -8.29
C ALA A 24 6.09 5.09 -7.73
N ALA A 25 6.92 4.67 -6.77
CA ALA A 25 6.71 3.41 -6.06
C ALA A 25 5.41 3.42 -5.23
N PHE A 26 5.09 4.56 -4.59
CA PHE A 26 3.83 4.71 -3.86
C PHE A 26 2.60 4.68 -4.77
N GLU A 27 2.66 5.35 -5.92
CA GLU A 27 1.60 5.34 -6.92
C GLU A 27 1.35 3.92 -7.45
N GLU A 28 2.42 3.17 -7.72
CA GLU A 28 2.30 1.78 -8.16
C GLU A 28 1.72 0.87 -7.07
N LEU A 29 2.15 1.04 -5.81
CA LEU A 29 1.56 0.34 -4.66
C LEU A 29 0.07 0.65 -4.53
N TYR A 30 -0.32 1.92 -4.65
CA TYR A 30 -1.71 2.37 -4.64
C TYR A 30 -2.51 1.72 -5.77
N ARG A 31 -2.00 1.75 -7.00
CA ARG A 31 -2.67 1.18 -8.17
C ARG A 31 -2.97 -0.30 -8.01
N ARG A 32 -2.04 -1.07 -7.42
CA ARG A 32 -2.20 -2.51 -7.19
C ARG A 32 -3.16 -2.86 -6.06
N THR A 33 -3.12 -2.06 -4.99
CA THR A 33 -3.77 -2.45 -3.73
C THR A 33 -5.13 -1.79 -3.53
N SER A 34 -5.34 -0.62 -4.12
CA SER A 34 -6.60 0.12 -3.98
C SER A 34 -7.84 -0.64 -4.44
N PRO A 35 -7.85 -1.45 -5.52
CA PRO A 35 -9.08 -2.09 -5.98
C PRO A 35 -9.62 -3.12 -4.97
N TRP A 36 -8.75 -3.98 -4.44
CA TRP A 36 -9.18 -5.01 -3.48
C TRP A 36 -9.48 -4.41 -2.10
N LEU A 37 -8.75 -3.36 -1.69
CA LEU A 37 -9.03 -2.62 -0.46
C LEU A 37 -10.42 -1.97 -0.53
N ALA A 38 -10.73 -1.30 -1.63
CA ALA A 38 -12.04 -0.68 -1.84
C ALA A 38 -13.17 -1.71 -1.81
N VAL A 39 -13.02 -2.85 -2.49
CA VAL A 39 -14.01 -3.95 -2.44
C VAL A 39 -14.22 -4.44 -1.01
N ARG A 40 -13.16 -4.57 -0.22
CA ARG A 40 -13.22 -5.06 1.16
C ARG A 40 -13.83 -4.03 2.11
N LEU A 41 -13.57 -2.75 1.91
CA LEU A 41 -14.19 -1.66 2.68
C LEU A 41 -15.69 -1.54 2.38
N ARG A 42 -16.09 -1.64 1.10
CA ARG A 42 -17.50 -1.63 0.68
C ARG A 42 -18.34 -2.75 1.29
N ARG A 43 -17.72 -3.90 1.61
CA ARG A 43 -18.39 -4.99 2.35
C ARG A 43 -18.70 -4.65 3.80
N ARG A 44 -18.06 -3.63 4.38
CA ARG A 44 -18.29 -3.15 5.75
C ARG A 44 -19.10 -1.87 5.82
N CYS A 45 -19.02 -1.03 4.79
CA CYS A 45 -19.72 0.25 4.71
C CYS A 45 -20.24 0.45 3.28
N ALA A 46 -21.55 0.63 3.12
CA ALA A 46 -22.18 0.85 1.81
C ALA A 46 -22.11 2.31 1.33
N ASP A 47 -21.63 3.22 2.18
CA ASP A 47 -21.48 4.64 1.84
C ASP A 47 -20.16 4.87 1.08
N GLU A 48 -20.27 5.19 -0.20
CA GLU A 48 -19.12 5.41 -1.08
C GLU A 48 -18.30 6.65 -0.69
N GLN A 49 -18.89 7.67 -0.07
CA GLN A 49 -18.14 8.85 0.38
C GLN A 49 -17.25 8.48 1.57
N ILE A 50 -17.79 7.72 2.54
CA ILE A 50 -17.02 7.22 3.68
C ILE A 50 -15.90 6.30 3.19
N VAL A 51 -16.18 5.40 2.23
CA VAL A 51 -15.14 4.53 1.66
C VAL A 51 -14.03 5.35 1.01
N ALA A 52 -14.35 6.39 0.25
CA ALA A 52 -13.36 7.26 -0.38
C ALA A 52 -12.50 8.03 0.63
N GLU A 53 -13.07 8.50 1.73
CA GLU A 53 -12.34 9.16 2.82
C GLU A 53 -11.40 8.19 3.54
N VAL A 54 -11.90 7.01 3.92
CA VAL A 54 -11.08 5.97 4.57
C VAL A 54 -9.92 5.53 3.68
N MET A 55 -10.15 5.41 2.37
CA MET A 55 -9.09 5.09 1.41
C MET A 55 -7.98 6.15 1.42
N GLN A 56 -8.34 7.44 1.40
CA GLN A 56 -7.37 8.53 1.46
C GLN A 56 -6.55 8.48 2.75
N GLU A 57 -7.21 8.36 3.90
CA GLU A 57 -6.54 8.27 5.19
C GLU A 57 -5.65 7.03 5.30
N THR A 58 -6.09 5.90 4.75
CA THR A 58 -5.31 4.66 4.70
C THR A 58 -4.01 4.89 3.93
N PHE A 59 -4.08 5.43 2.72
CA PHE A 59 -2.88 5.62 1.90
C PHE A 59 -1.97 6.75 2.43
N LEU A 60 -2.53 7.75 3.11
CA LEU A 60 -1.75 8.74 3.84
C LEU A 60 -1.01 8.11 5.04
N ALA A 61 -1.66 7.23 5.78
CA ALA A 61 -1.05 6.47 6.86
C ALA A 61 0.07 5.56 6.33
N VAL A 62 -0.15 4.89 5.20
CA VAL A 62 0.86 4.07 4.51
C VAL A 62 2.08 4.90 4.13
N TRP A 63 1.90 6.07 3.53
CA TRP A 63 3.02 6.96 3.19
C TRP A 63 3.85 7.33 4.41
N ARG A 64 3.20 7.68 5.53
CA ARG A 64 3.86 8.08 6.78
C ARG A 64 4.54 6.90 7.48
N ALA A 65 3.94 5.72 7.43
CA ALA A 65 4.39 4.53 8.16
C ALA A 65 5.25 3.57 7.33
N ALA A 66 5.47 3.82 6.03
CA ALA A 66 6.26 2.93 5.18
C ALA A 66 7.66 2.61 5.75
N GLY A 67 8.28 3.57 6.47
CA GLY A 67 9.56 3.38 7.15
C GLY A 67 9.55 2.37 8.31
N SER A 68 8.39 2.06 8.89
CA SER A 68 8.25 1.06 9.96
C SER A 68 7.95 -0.35 9.44
N PHE A 69 7.82 -0.53 8.12
CA PHE A 69 7.53 -1.84 7.56
C PHE A 69 8.74 -2.78 7.68
N ALA A 70 8.59 -3.85 8.48
CA ALA A 70 9.64 -4.82 8.75
C ALA A 70 9.78 -5.92 7.68
N GLY A 71 8.83 -6.03 6.74
CA GLY A 71 8.90 -7.00 5.63
C GLY A 71 8.68 -8.45 6.02
N ALA A 72 8.88 -9.34 5.04
CA ALA A 72 8.78 -10.79 5.20
C ALA A 72 9.73 -11.36 6.26
N ALA A 73 10.85 -10.69 6.54
CA ALA A 73 11.80 -11.09 7.58
C ALA A 73 11.18 -11.11 8.99
N ALA A 74 10.14 -10.32 9.23
CA ALA A 74 9.37 -10.31 10.48
C ALA A 74 8.09 -11.18 10.41
N GLY A 75 7.93 -12.00 9.38
CA GLY A 75 6.76 -12.86 9.17
C GLY A 75 5.51 -12.14 8.64
N GLY A 76 5.63 -10.87 8.24
CA GLY A 76 4.53 -10.08 7.66
C GLY A 76 4.61 -9.96 6.14
N SER A 77 3.49 -9.70 5.48
CA SER A 77 3.46 -9.30 4.06
C SER A 77 3.07 -7.83 3.94
N ALA A 78 3.46 -7.16 2.85
CA ALA A 78 3.04 -5.78 2.59
C ALA A 78 1.51 -5.66 2.56
N VAL A 79 0.83 -6.60 1.91
CA VAL A 79 -0.65 -6.68 1.85
C VAL A 79 -1.27 -6.88 3.23
N GLY A 80 -0.68 -7.72 4.09
CA GLY A 80 -1.16 -7.92 5.46
C GLY A 80 -0.94 -6.68 6.33
N TRP A 81 0.22 -6.02 6.19
CA TRP A 81 0.54 -4.78 6.88
C TRP A 81 -0.38 -3.63 6.49
N LEU A 82 -0.75 -3.50 5.20
CA LEU A 82 -1.75 -2.52 4.73
C LEU A 82 -3.13 -2.70 5.39
N TRP A 83 -3.41 -3.88 5.94
CA TRP A 83 -4.69 -4.21 6.57
C TRP A 83 -4.66 -4.11 8.11
N THR A 84 -3.52 -3.79 8.71
CA THR A 84 -3.33 -3.75 10.17
C THR A 84 -3.51 -2.34 10.70
#